data_AF-A0A3B9ALA8-F1
#
_entry.id   AF-A0A3B9ALA8-F1
#
_cell.length_a   1.000
_cell.length_b   1.000
_cell.length_c   1.000
_cell.angle_alpha   90.00
_cell.angle_beta   90.00
_cell.angle_gamma   90.00
#
_symmetry.space_group_name_H-M   'P 1'
#
loop_
_entity.id
_entity.type
_entity.pdbx_description
1 polymer ?
#
loop_
_entity_poly.entity_id
_entity_poly.type
_entity_poly.pdbx_seq_one_letter_code
_entity_poly.pdbx_strand_id
1 'polypeptide(L)'
;MYHELSHVWSRLNPKHRDQAYKLIGFEGIGYQNLLIPSGLAERVLYNPDGVDIAQKITLKQENGTEIYAIPIIYANHKGWTETQKTFFAYLEFNLFQIEKQPDGKWKVLVKEDGYSSVLDLKAQPDFFRQIKDNTGYIIHPDEVLADNFAFIMQERNGQKVSLSFSAEGKKLLADLEAVLRGK
;
A
#
# COMPACT_ATOMS: atom_id res chain seq x y z
N MET A 1 8.16 13.72 11.74
CA MET A 1 9.56 13.91 11.31
C MET A 1 10.22 12.60 10.89
N TYR A 2 10.29 11.55 11.72
CA TYR A 2 10.90 10.28 11.28
C TYR A 2 10.15 9.61 10.12
N HIS A 3 8.82 9.75 10.08
CA HIS A 3 7.98 9.33 8.97
C HIS A 3 8.46 9.96 7.64
N GLU A 4 8.49 11.29 7.55
CA GLU A 4 9.00 12.02 6.38
C GLU A 4 10.45 11.66 6.00
N LEU A 5 11.31 11.44 7.01
CA LEU A 5 12.68 11.00 6.77
C LEU A 5 12.73 9.62 6.11
N SER A 6 11.78 8.74 6.41
CA SER A 6 11.64 7.44 5.76
C SER A 6 11.44 7.59 4.26
N HIS A 7 10.59 8.52 3.79
CA HIS A 7 10.37 8.72 2.35
C HIS A 7 11.63 9.19 1.63
N VAL A 8 12.43 10.05 2.26
CA VAL A 8 13.74 10.46 1.72
C VAL A 8 14.68 9.26 1.64
N TRP A 9 14.78 8.46 2.72
CA TRP A 9 15.62 7.26 2.73
C TRP A 9 15.17 6.23 1.70
N SER A 10 13.88 5.94 1.61
CA SER A 10 13.24 5.00 0.67
C SER A 10 13.59 5.36 -0.77
N ARG A 11 13.47 6.65 -1.12
CA ARG A 11 13.78 7.17 -2.46
C ARG A 11 15.27 7.09 -2.82
N LEU A 12 16.16 7.27 -1.84
CA LEU A 12 17.61 7.16 -2.04
C LEU A 12 18.13 5.71 -2.02
N ASN A 13 17.32 4.75 -1.55
CA ASN A 13 17.72 3.36 -1.35
C ASN A 13 16.74 2.36 -1.99
N PRO A 14 16.50 2.40 -3.31
CA PRO A 14 15.45 1.62 -3.97
C PRO A 14 15.57 0.11 -3.75
N LYS A 15 16.79 -0.44 -3.69
CA LYS A 15 16.99 -1.88 -3.41
C LYS A 15 16.53 -2.27 -2.00
N HIS A 16 16.83 -1.44 -0.99
CA HIS A 16 16.40 -1.70 0.38
C HIS A 16 14.90 -1.44 0.53
N ARG A 17 14.35 -0.43 -0.15
CA ARG A 17 12.90 -0.22 -0.23
C ARG A 17 12.18 -1.45 -0.78
N ASP A 18 12.65 -2.02 -1.89
CA ASP A 18 12.02 -3.19 -2.49
C ASP A 18 12.12 -4.43 -1.56
N GLN A 19 13.20 -4.55 -0.78
CA GLN A 19 13.30 -5.56 0.29
C GLN A 19 12.30 -5.31 1.41
N ALA A 20 12.12 -4.04 1.82
CA ALA A 20 11.19 -3.67 2.85
C ALA A 20 9.72 -3.87 2.42
N TYR A 21 9.36 -3.55 1.17
CA TYR A 21 8.02 -3.83 0.62
C TYR A 21 7.67 -5.32 0.71
N LYS A 22 8.65 -6.21 0.47
CA LYS A 22 8.43 -7.67 0.60
C LYS A 22 8.11 -8.10 2.02
N LEU A 23 8.60 -7.40 3.06
CA LEU A 23 8.27 -7.72 4.46
C LEU A 23 6.78 -7.55 4.76
N ILE A 24 6.10 -6.67 4.01
CA ILE A 24 4.67 -6.39 4.12
C ILE A 24 3.86 -6.92 2.93
N GLY A 25 4.42 -7.87 2.17
CA GLY A 25 3.70 -8.61 1.12
C GLY A 25 3.69 -7.95 -0.26
N PHE A 26 4.33 -6.81 -0.43
CA PHE A 26 4.32 -6.05 -1.67
C PHE A 26 5.53 -6.32 -2.56
N GLU A 27 5.29 -6.31 -3.87
CA GLU A 27 6.34 -6.33 -4.89
C GLU A 27 5.96 -5.48 -6.10
N GLY A 28 6.94 -4.75 -6.64
CA GLY A 28 6.75 -3.93 -7.83
C GLY A 28 6.54 -4.77 -9.09
N ILE A 29 5.50 -4.47 -9.86
CA ILE A 29 5.26 -5.09 -11.19
C ILE A 29 5.68 -4.19 -12.35
N GLY A 30 6.12 -2.96 -12.06
CA GLY A 30 6.49 -1.94 -13.03
C GLY A 30 5.25 -1.25 -13.62
N TYR A 31 5.17 0.06 -13.46
CA TYR A 31 4.02 0.86 -13.89
C TYR A 31 3.67 0.69 -15.38
N GLN A 32 4.69 0.54 -16.25
CA GLN A 32 4.52 0.29 -17.69
C GLN A 32 3.80 -1.03 -18.01
N ASN A 33 3.76 -1.96 -17.07
CA ASN A 33 3.09 -3.24 -17.19
C ASN A 33 1.66 -3.20 -16.65
N LEU A 34 1.20 -2.07 -16.09
CA LEU A 34 -0.13 -1.93 -15.52
C LEU A 34 -1.11 -1.31 -16.53
N LEU A 35 -2.24 -1.97 -16.74
CA LEU A 35 -3.34 -1.51 -17.60
C LEU A 35 -4.50 -1.07 -16.72
N ILE A 36 -4.70 0.25 -16.61
CA ILE A 36 -5.78 0.87 -15.83
C ILE A 36 -6.94 1.21 -16.77
N PRO A 37 -8.17 0.73 -16.52
CA PRO A 37 -9.36 1.14 -17.28
C PRO A 37 -9.54 2.66 -17.28
N SER A 38 -9.98 3.25 -18.40
CA SER A 38 -10.08 4.70 -18.56
C SER A 38 -10.93 5.40 -17.49
N GLY A 39 -12.06 4.80 -17.11
CA GLY A 39 -12.93 5.32 -16.07
C GLY A 39 -12.23 5.49 -14.71
N LEU A 40 -11.37 4.53 -14.35
CA LEU A 40 -10.51 4.62 -13.18
C LEU A 40 -9.33 5.57 -13.40
N ALA A 41 -8.66 5.51 -14.55
CA ALA A 41 -7.49 6.34 -14.86
C ALA A 41 -7.76 7.84 -14.73
N GLU A 42 -8.95 8.31 -15.10
CA GLU A 42 -9.39 9.70 -14.94
C GLU A 42 -9.65 10.10 -13.47
N ARG A 43 -9.57 9.15 -12.54
CA ARG A 43 -9.86 9.33 -11.11
C ARG A 43 -8.69 8.97 -10.21
N VAL A 44 -7.65 8.31 -10.73
CA VAL A 44 -6.48 7.93 -9.92
C VAL A 44 -5.82 9.19 -9.37
N LEU A 45 -5.53 9.16 -8.08
CA LEU A 45 -4.77 10.17 -7.37
C LEU A 45 -3.50 9.50 -6.84
N TYR A 46 -2.37 10.16 -7.05
CA TYR A 46 -1.07 9.61 -6.62
C TYR A 46 -0.71 10.17 -5.25
N ASN A 47 -0.25 9.28 -4.38
CA ASN A 47 0.38 9.72 -3.14
C ASN A 47 1.76 10.34 -3.50
N PRO A 48 2.04 11.60 -3.14
CA PRO A 48 3.33 12.23 -3.45
C PRO A 48 4.53 11.50 -2.81
N ASP A 49 4.31 10.82 -1.69
CA ASP A 49 5.33 10.05 -0.98
C ASP A 49 5.48 8.62 -1.54
N GLY A 50 4.44 8.12 -2.21
CA GLY A 50 4.37 6.81 -2.86
C GLY A 50 3.74 6.88 -4.25
N VAL A 51 4.47 7.40 -5.23
CA VAL A 51 3.90 7.69 -6.57
C VAL A 51 3.67 6.42 -7.40
N ASP A 52 4.47 5.38 -7.20
CA ASP A 52 4.36 4.15 -8.00
C ASP A 52 3.31 3.19 -7.41
N ILE A 53 2.07 3.33 -7.87
CA ILE A 53 0.94 2.45 -7.47
C ILE A 53 1.08 1.01 -7.96
N ALA A 54 2.06 0.68 -8.82
CA ALA A 54 2.24 -0.66 -9.36
C ALA A 54 2.96 -1.59 -8.35
N GLN A 55 2.51 -1.56 -7.09
CA GLN A 55 2.93 -2.46 -6.01
C GLN A 55 1.86 -3.54 -5.81
N LYS A 56 2.14 -4.73 -6.32
CA LYS A 56 1.25 -5.88 -6.21
C LYS A 56 1.39 -6.53 -4.84
N ILE A 57 0.25 -6.91 -4.25
CA ILE A 57 0.16 -7.85 -3.14
C ILE A 57 -0.59 -9.11 -3.57
N THR A 58 -0.16 -10.27 -3.07
CA THR A 58 -0.86 -11.55 -3.28
C THR A 58 -1.74 -11.81 -2.07
N LEU A 59 -3.05 -11.99 -2.27
CA LEU A 59 -4.02 -12.15 -1.19
C LEU A 59 -4.61 -13.56 -1.21
N LYS A 60 -4.45 -14.27 -0.09
CA LYS A 60 -5.12 -15.55 0.13
C LYS A 60 -6.59 -15.34 0.46
N GLN A 61 -7.45 -16.06 -0.26
CA GLN A 61 -8.90 -16.04 -0.09
C GLN A 61 -9.34 -17.19 0.85
N GLU A 62 -10.51 -17.07 1.46
CA GLU A 62 -11.04 -18.09 2.40
C GLU A 62 -11.22 -19.46 1.75
N ASN A 63 -11.51 -19.50 0.44
CA ASN A 63 -11.63 -20.73 -0.35
C ASN A 63 -10.27 -21.36 -0.72
N GLY A 64 -9.15 -20.83 -0.22
CA GLY A 64 -7.80 -21.30 -0.50
C GLY A 64 -7.19 -20.82 -1.82
N THR A 65 -7.92 -20.04 -2.62
CA THR A 65 -7.38 -19.43 -3.84
C THR A 65 -6.52 -18.20 -3.53
N GLU A 66 -5.68 -17.80 -4.48
CA GLU A 66 -4.91 -16.57 -4.41
C GLU A 66 -5.38 -15.60 -5.50
N ILE A 67 -5.51 -14.33 -5.13
CA ILE A 67 -5.70 -13.23 -6.06
C ILE A 67 -4.54 -12.26 -5.94
N TYR A 68 -4.36 -11.42 -6.94
CA TYR A 68 -3.38 -10.34 -6.93
C TYR A 68 -4.11 -9.01 -6.88
N ALA A 69 -3.60 -8.05 -6.11
CA ALA A 69 -4.20 -6.73 -6.01
C ALA A 69 -3.15 -5.62 -5.94
N ILE A 70 -3.56 -4.38 -6.22
CA ILE A 70 -2.77 -3.17 -6.01
C ILE A 70 -3.57 -2.14 -5.19
N PRO A 71 -2.91 -1.34 -4.34
CA PRO A 71 -3.54 -0.24 -3.62
C PRO A 71 -3.70 0.97 -4.54
N ILE A 72 -4.91 1.54 -4.60
CA ILE A 72 -5.18 2.75 -5.40
C ILE A 72 -5.97 3.74 -4.57
N ILE A 73 -5.52 5.00 -4.59
CA ILE A 73 -6.30 6.15 -4.17
C ILE A 73 -7.01 6.71 -5.41
N TYR A 74 -8.31 6.92 -5.32
CA TYR A 74 -9.10 7.41 -6.45
C TYR A 74 -10.23 8.34 -6.01
N ALA A 75 -10.70 9.19 -6.92
CA ALA A 75 -11.80 10.09 -6.67
C ALA A 75 -13.18 9.41 -6.84
N ASN A 76 -14.02 9.40 -5.81
CA ASN A 76 -15.38 8.86 -5.90
C ASN A 76 -16.32 9.69 -6.81
N HIS A 77 -16.01 10.97 -7.04
CA HIS A 77 -16.76 11.86 -7.93
C HIS A 77 -15.80 12.63 -8.85
N LYS A 78 -16.28 13.03 -10.04
CA LYS A 78 -15.52 13.92 -10.95
C LYS A 78 -15.94 15.35 -10.66
N GLY A 79 -14.97 16.22 -10.41
CA GLY A 79 -15.21 17.63 -10.14
C GLY A 79 -15.82 17.89 -8.76
N TRP A 80 -16.02 19.17 -8.48
CA TRP A 80 -16.55 19.63 -7.20
C TRP A 80 -18.09 19.52 -7.14
N THR A 81 -18.62 19.27 -5.95
CA THR A 81 -20.04 19.23 -5.62
C THR A 81 -20.31 20.04 -4.35
N GLU A 82 -21.50 20.65 -4.25
CA GLU A 82 -21.91 21.44 -3.08
C GLU A 82 -22.01 20.60 -1.79
N THR A 83 -22.25 19.30 -1.94
CA THR A 83 -22.44 18.35 -0.84
C THR A 83 -21.13 17.80 -0.29
N GLN A 84 -20.08 17.68 -1.10
CA GLN A 84 -18.74 17.24 -0.66
C GLN A 84 -17.81 18.46 -0.53
N LYS A 85 -17.70 18.98 0.70
CA LYS A 85 -17.00 20.25 0.97
C LYS A 85 -15.50 20.13 1.24
N THR A 86 -14.98 18.93 1.49
CA THR A 86 -13.56 18.73 1.83
C THR A 86 -12.89 17.84 0.79
N PHE A 87 -11.59 18.04 0.57
CA PHE A 87 -10.80 17.21 -0.35
C PHE A 87 -10.92 15.71 -0.01
N PHE A 88 -10.80 15.36 1.27
CA PHE A 88 -10.89 13.96 1.72
C PHE A 88 -12.27 13.33 1.51
N ALA A 89 -13.35 14.11 1.35
CA ALA A 89 -14.66 13.56 1.01
C ALA A 89 -14.71 12.96 -0.41
N TYR A 90 -13.76 13.35 -1.28
CA TYR A 90 -13.62 12.80 -2.63
C TYR A 90 -12.67 11.61 -2.69
N LEU A 91 -11.82 11.41 -1.69
CA LEU A 91 -10.79 10.37 -1.70
C LEU A 91 -11.36 9.04 -1.24
N GLU A 92 -11.18 8.03 -2.06
CA GLU A 92 -11.33 6.63 -1.69
C GLU A 92 -9.98 5.93 -1.75
N PHE A 93 -9.77 4.99 -0.84
CA PHE A 93 -8.67 4.05 -0.90
C PHE A 93 -9.24 2.64 -0.94
N ASN A 94 -8.80 1.84 -1.91
CA ASN A 94 -9.16 0.43 -1.96
C ASN A 94 -8.06 -0.40 -2.64
N LEU A 95 -8.11 -1.71 -2.44
CA LEU A 95 -7.34 -2.66 -3.23
C LEU A 95 -8.12 -2.97 -4.50
N PHE A 96 -7.44 -3.00 -5.63
CA PHE A 96 -8.00 -3.40 -6.90
C PHE A 96 -7.38 -4.71 -7.34
N GLN A 97 -8.22 -5.72 -7.61
CA GLN A 97 -7.75 -6.97 -8.18
C GLN A 97 -7.11 -6.73 -9.54
N ILE A 98 -6.00 -7.41 -9.80
CA ILE A 98 -5.30 -7.39 -11.09
C ILE A 98 -5.18 -8.80 -11.65
N GLU A 99 -5.26 -8.91 -12.97
CA GLU A 99 -5.09 -10.17 -13.69
C GLU A 99 -3.99 -10.07 -14.73
N LYS A 100 -3.12 -11.08 -14.74
CA LYS A 100 -2.06 -11.18 -15.72
C LYS A 100 -2.65 -11.56 -17.09
N GLN A 101 -2.40 -10.73 -18.08
CA GLN A 101 -2.86 -10.89 -19.44
C GLN A 101 -1.86 -11.74 -20.26
N PRO A 102 -2.27 -12.30 -21.41
CA PRO A 102 -1.39 -13.10 -22.27
C PRO A 102 -0.13 -12.36 -22.76
N ASP A 103 -0.18 -11.03 -22.87
CA ASP A 103 0.95 -10.17 -23.25
C ASP A 103 1.92 -9.89 -22.08
N GLY A 104 1.66 -10.47 -20.90
CA GLY A 104 2.46 -10.32 -19.70
C GLY A 104 2.12 -9.09 -18.85
N LYS A 105 1.24 -8.20 -19.32
CA LYS A 105 0.78 -7.03 -18.56
C LYS A 105 -0.26 -7.43 -17.51
N TRP A 106 -0.52 -6.53 -16.58
CA TRP A 106 -1.49 -6.70 -15.51
C TRP A 106 -2.66 -5.76 -15.73
N LYS A 107 -3.87 -6.30 -15.86
CA LYS A 107 -5.08 -5.51 -16.03
C LYS A 107 -5.79 -5.33 -14.70
N VAL A 108 -6.13 -4.08 -14.38
CA VAL A 108 -6.95 -3.76 -13.20
C VAL A 108 -8.42 -4.11 -13.48
N LEU A 109 -9.03 -4.85 -12.55
CA LEU A 109 -10.45 -5.17 -12.60
C LEU A 109 -11.26 -4.10 -11.87
N VAL A 110 -12.37 -3.70 -12.48
CA VAL A 110 -13.32 -2.71 -11.95
C VAL A 110 -14.74 -3.25 -12.07
N LYS A 111 -15.65 -2.71 -11.26
CA LYS A 111 -17.10 -2.98 -11.36
C LYS A 111 -17.68 -2.44 -12.68
N GLU A 112 -18.96 -2.73 -12.91
CA GLU A 112 -19.71 -2.27 -14.09
C GLU A 112 -19.74 -0.74 -14.24
N ASP A 113 -19.56 0.01 -13.14
CA ASP A 113 -19.43 1.48 -13.17
C ASP A 113 -18.14 1.98 -13.85
N GLY A 114 -17.20 1.07 -14.16
CA GLY A 114 -15.97 1.34 -14.88
C GLY A 114 -14.86 1.98 -14.04
N TYR A 115 -15.02 2.12 -12.72
CA TYR A 115 -13.97 2.71 -11.87
C TYR A 115 -13.86 2.16 -10.45
N SER A 116 -14.92 1.61 -9.85
CA SER A 116 -14.86 1.13 -8.48
C SER A 116 -14.22 -0.26 -8.40
N SER A 117 -13.54 -0.54 -7.29
CA SER A 117 -12.94 -1.86 -7.08
C SER A 117 -13.99 -2.96 -6.98
N VAL A 118 -13.66 -4.12 -7.52
CA VAL A 118 -14.40 -5.39 -7.33
C VAL A 118 -14.19 -5.98 -5.93
N LEU A 119 -13.16 -5.53 -5.21
CA LEU A 119 -12.85 -5.95 -3.84
C LEU A 119 -13.47 -5.01 -2.81
N ASP A 120 -13.88 -5.58 -1.68
CA ASP A 120 -14.07 -4.85 -0.44
C ASP A 120 -12.83 -5.08 0.44
N LEU A 121 -12.10 -4.01 0.74
CA LEU A 121 -10.92 -4.03 1.60
C LEU A 121 -11.20 -4.70 2.95
N LYS A 122 -12.37 -4.48 3.55
CA LYS A 122 -12.74 -5.07 4.85
C LYS A 122 -12.90 -6.59 4.76
N ALA A 123 -13.19 -7.11 3.57
CA ALA A 123 -13.26 -8.53 3.28
C ALA A 123 -11.90 -9.14 2.87
N GLN A 124 -10.79 -8.41 3.03
CA GLN A 124 -9.43 -8.89 2.75
C GLN A 124 -8.60 -9.05 4.05
N PRO A 125 -8.91 -10.02 4.93
CA PRO A 125 -8.16 -10.20 6.18
C PRO A 125 -6.67 -10.53 5.95
N ASP A 126 -6.35 -11.19 4.83
CA ASP A 126 -4.96 -11.51 4.49
C ASP A 126 -4.12 -10.25 4.17
N PHE A 127 -4.73 -9.17 3.68
CA PHE A 127 -4.06 -7.89 3.51
C PHE A 127 -3.56 -7.36 4.87
N PHE A 128 -4.47 -7.27 5.85
CA PHE A 128 -4.15 -6.79 7.20
C PHE A 128 -3.13 -7.70 7.90
N ARG A 129 -3.24 -9.02 7.71
CA ARG A 129 -2.22 -9.98 8.20
C ARG A 129 -0.84 -9.72 7.60
N GLN A 130 -0.76 -9.33 6.32
CA GLN A 130 0.53 -9.07 5.66
C GLN A 130 1.17 -7.78 6.14
N ILE A 131 0.40 -6.69 6.26
CA ILE A 131 0.91 -5.39 6.73
C ILE A 131 1.06 -5.28 8.26
N LYS A 132 0.56 -6.26 9.01
CA LYS A 132 0.58 -6.33 10.49
C LYS A 132 -0.32 -5.28 11.14
N ASP A 133 -0.16 -5.08 12.44
CA ASP A 133 -1.01 -4.23 13.29
C ASP A 133 -0.35 -2.91 13.70
N ASN A 134 0.80 -2.57 13.12
CA ASN A 134 1.61 -1.44 13.58
C ASN A 134 1.02 -0.08 13.21
N THR A 135 0.30 0.02 12.09
CA THR A 135 -0.29 1.28 11.62
C THR A 135 -1.61 1.08 10.89
N GLY A 136 -2.50 2.07 11.01
CA GLY A 136 -3.70 2.20 10.19
C GLY A 136 -3.51 3.08 8.95
N TYR A 137 -2.32 3.65 8.74
CA TYR A 137 -2.03 4.50 7.60
C TYR A 137 -1.58 3.67 6.40
N ILE A 138 -2.58 3.12 5.70
CA ILE A 138 -2.41 2.03 4.73
C ILE A 138 -2.50 2.50 3.27
N ILE A 139 -2.58 3.81 3.02
CA ILE A 139 -2.93 4.36 1.70
C ILE A 139 -1.84 4.12 0.63
N HIS A 140 -0.68 3.60 1.01
CA HIS A 140 0.40 3.11 0.13
C HIS A 140 1.38 2.25 0.96
N PRO A 141 2.09 1.23 0.41
CA PRO A 141 3.10 0.48 1.16
C PRO A 141 4.24 1.34 1.73
N ASP A 142 4.59 2.44 1.05
CA ASP A 142 5.58 3.40 1.56
C ASP A 142 5.13 4.06 2.87
N GLU A 143 3.83 4.33 3.02
CA GLU A 143 3.24 4.90 4.24
C GLU A 143 3.27 3.90 5.40
N VAL A 144 2.91 2.65 5.10
CA VAL A 144 3.00 1.55 6.06
C VAL A 144 4.44 1.43 6.58
N LEU A 145 5.43 1.47 5.70
CA LEU A 145 6.83 1.40 6.09
C LEU A 145 7.33 2.67 6.77
N ALA A 146 6.85 3.85 6.41
CA ALA A 146 7.27 5.12 7.00
C ALA A 146 6.88 5.21 8.48
N ASP A 147 5.70 4.73 8.85
CA ASP A 147 5.33 4.59 10.26
C ASP A 147 6.18 3.55 10.98
N ASN A 148 6.40 2.38 10.38
CA ASN A 148 7.27 1.36 10.97
C ASN A 148 8.71 1.86 11.18
N PHE A 149 9.25 2.62 10.23
CA PHE A 149 10.53 3.30 10.37
C PHE A 149 10.50 4.30 11.53
N ALA A 150 9.44 5.11 11.64
CA ALA A 150 9.29 6.06 12.73
C ALA A 150 9.27 5.37 14.10
N PHE A 151 8.58 4.22 14.22
CA PHE A 151 8.57 3.44 15.45
C PHE A 151 9.96 2.90 15.83
N ILE A 152 10.75 2.41 14.85
CA ILE A 152 12.14 1.98 15.09
C ILE A 152 12.97 3.15 15.64
N MET A 153 12.86 4.33 15.02
CA MET A 153 13.62 5.50 15.45
C MET A 153 13.19 5.98 16.84
N GLN A 154 11.90 5.92 17.16
CA GLN A 154 11.38 6.24 18.49
C GLN A 154 11.92 5.27 19.56
N GLU A 155 11.93 3.96 19.29
CA GLU A 155 12.55 2.94 20.16
C GLU A 155 14.03 3.20 20.40
N ARG A 156 14.78 3.50 19.33
CA ARG A 156 16.21 3.84 19.42
C ARG A 156 16.49 5.09 20.25
N ASN A 157 15.50 5.98 20.38
CA ASN A 157 15.58 7.18 21.22
C ASN A 157 14.90 7.01 22.58
N GLY A 158 14.67 5.77 23.03
CA GLY A 158 14.22 5.45 24.37
C GLY A 158 12.71 5.49 24.60
N GLN A 159 11.91 5.73 23.55
CA GLN A 159 10.46 5.53 23.64
C GLN A 159 10.14 4.03 23.60
N LYS A 160 9.05 3.59 24.23
CA LYS A 160 8.67 2.17 24.29
C LYS A 160 7.43 1.87 23.44
N VAL A 161 7.43 2.35 22.20
CA VAL A 161 6.26 2.26 21.29
C VAL A 161 5.93 0.83 20.87
N SER A 162 6.94 -0.04 20.76
CA SER A 162 6.79 -1.44 20.37
C SER A 162 5.96 -2.26 21.37
N LEU A 163 5.83 -1.80 22.62
CA LEU A 163 5.01 -2.49 23.64
C LEU A 163 3.53 -2.61 23.24
N SER A 164 3.05 -1.71 22.38
CA SER A 164 1.67 -1.69 21.91
C SER A 164 1.38 -2.65 20.75
N PHE A 165 2.42 -3.23 20.13
CA PHE A 165 2.26 -4.09 18.95
C PHE A 165 2.27 -5.58 19.29
N SER A 166 1.61 -6.37 18.43
CA SER A 166 1.65 -7.83 18.45
C SER A 166 3.08 -8.38 18.30
N ALA A 167 3.25 -9.69 18.50
CA ALA A 167 4.52 -10.37 18.25
C ALA A 167 4.96 -10.25 16.78
N GLU A 168 4.01 -10.33 15.84
CA GLU A 168 4.29 -10.18 14.42
C GLU A 168 4.64 -8.74 14.06
N GLY A 169 3.98 -7.77 14.70
CA GLY A 169 4.28 -6.36 14.57
C GLY A 169 5.68 -6.00 15.06
N LYS A 170 6.09 -6.53 16.22
CA LYS A 170 7.46 -6.41 16.74
C LYS A 170 8.48 -7.08 15.81
N LYS A 171 8.13 -8.23 15.24
CA LYS A 171 8.97 -8.91 14.27
C LYS A 171 9.19 -8.05 13.01
N LEU A 172 8.14 -7.40 12.50
CA LEU A 172 8.25 -6.47 11.38
C LEU A 172 9.25 -5.34 11.65
N LEU A 173 9.22 -4.74 12.86
CA LEU A 173 10.18 -3.70 13.22
C LEU A 173 11.63 -4.22 13.21
N ALA A 174 11.86 -5.43 13.74
CA ALA A 174 13.17 -6.05 13.77
C ALA A 174 13.69 -6.40 12.35
N ASP A 175 12.83 -6.98 11.51
CA ASP A 175 13.16 -7.33 10.13
C ASP A 175 13.43 -6.06 9.29
N LEU A 176 12.59 -5.03 9.45
CA LEU A 176 12.79 -3.75 8.77
C LEU A 176 14.10 -3.10 9.22
N GLU A 177 14.41 -3.10 10.51
CA GLU A 177 15.69 -2.58 11.00
C GLU A 177 16.90 -3.32 10.41
N ALA A 178 16.81 -4.64 10.18
CA ALA A 178 17.86 -5.39 9.50
C ALA A 178 18.07 -4.88 8.06
N VAL A 179 16.98 -4.66 7.32
CA VAL A 179 17.01 -4.07 5.97
C VAL A 179 17.63 -2.67 6.00
N LEU A 180 17.25 -1.81 6.95
CA LEU A 180 17.82 -0.47 7.11
C LEU A 180 19.34 -0.48 7.33
N ARG A 181 19.87 -1.55 7.93
CA ARG A 181 21.30 -1.73 8.22
C ARG A 181 22.07 -2.43 7.09
N GLY A 182 21.40 -2.82 6.00
CA GLY A 182 22.00 -3.57 4.90
C GLY A 182 22.43 -4.99 5.29
N LYS A 183 21.71 -5.62 6.23
CA LYS A 183 21.95 -6.99 6.69
C LYS A 183 20.95 -7.98 6.10
#